data_AF-X1Q535-F1
#
_entry.id   AF-X1Q535-F1
#
_cell.length_a   1.000
_cell.length_b   1.000
_cell.length_c   1.000
_cell.angle_alpha   90.00
_cell.angle_beta   90.00
_cell.angle_gamma   90.00
#
_symmetry.space_group_name_H-M   'P 1'
#
loop_
_entity.id
_entity.type
_entity.pdbx_description
1 polymer ?
#
loop_
_entity_poly.entity_id
_entity_poly.type
_entity_poly.pdbx_seq_one_letter_code
_entity_poly.pdbx_strand_id
1 'polypeptide(L)'
;MEKKWYLFFLLPVLYCTNNALQANSFITQTDEKSYPSPFIDNFHAAMSNSPRYVEKFANADPYWLGIKKLYNTYAIQDLRYAHAPRIPKIIHQIWLGSPFPEKYAYFQSTWQLHHPDWEYKLWTEKEIEEFGLTNKAAYDESTNYGQKSDIARYEILYRIGGLYVDTDFECFNNFDLFH
;
A
#
# COMPACT_ATOMS: atom_id res chain seq x y z
N MET A 1 -0.81 -21.54 14.37
CA MET A 1 -0.87 -20.75 13.13
C MET A 1 0.11 -19.60 13.25
N GLU A 2 1.25 -19.69 12.58
CA GLU A 2 2.24 -18.60 12.55
C GLU A 2 1.68 -17.45 11.70
N LYS A 3 1.46 -16.29 12.32
CA LYS A 3 1.06 -15.08 11.63
C LYS A 3 2.29 -14.51 10.91
N LYS A 4 2.31 -14.61 9.57
CA LYS A 4 3.34 -13.99 8.73
C LYS A 4 2.96 -12.54 8.47
N TRP A 5 3.85 -11.62 8.83
CA TRP A 5 3.69 -10.18 8.69
C TRP A 5 4.12 -9.71 7.30
N TYR A 6 3.34 -8.85 6.67
CA TYR A 6 3.78 -8.05 5.52
C TYR A 6 3.53 -6.59 5.86
N LEU A 7 4.61 -5.87 6.18
CA LEU A 7 4.59 -4.45 6.49
C LEU A 7 5.00 -3.70 5.21
N PHE A 8 4.02 -3.18 4.47
CA PHE A 8 4.29 -2.31 3.32
C PHE A 8 4.47 -0.87 3.82
N PHE A 9 5.72 -0.45 3.99
CA PHE A 9 6.05 0.97 4.03
C PHE A 9 6.04 1.51 2.60
N LEU A 10 4.98 2.18 2.19
CA LEU A 10 5.00 3.01 0.98
C LEU A 10 5.68 4.35 1.34
N LEU A 11 7.01 4.40 1.17
CA LEU A 11 7.73 5.67 1.02
C LEU A 11 7.57 6.17 -0.44
N PRO A 12 7.51 7.48 -0.66
CA PRO A 12 6.75 8.09 -1.76
C PRO A 12 7.56 8.10 -3.05
N VAL A 13 7.17 7.30 -4.05
CA VAL A 13 7.70 7.44 -5.41
C VAL A 13 6.65 7.03 -6.46
N LEU A 14 6.24 8.05 -7.22
CA LEU A 14 5.81 8.08 -8.63
C LEU A 14 4.38 7.69 -9.02
N TYR A 15 3.78 8.67 -9.73
CA TYR A 15 2.70 8.57 -10.71
C TYR A 15 2.70 7.22 -11.45
N CYS A 16 1.63 6.44 -11.30
CA CYS A 16 1.30 5.33 -12.17
C CYS A 16 0.23 5.77 -13.18
N THR A 17 0.59 5.81 -14.46
CA THR A 17 -0.33 6.13 -15.56
C THR A 17 -1.07 4.88 -16.06
N ASN A 18 -2.40 4.96 -16.06
CA ASN A 18 -3.41 4.54 -17.05
C ASN A 18 -3.22 3.33 -18.02
N ASN A 19 -2.42 2.30 -17.75
CA ASN A 19 -2.33 1.13 -18.65
C ASN A 19 -2.48 -0.24 -17.96
N ALA A 20 -3.45 -0.40 -17.05
CA ALA A 20 -3.81 -1.70 -16.47
C ALA A 20 -5.20 -2.22 -16.89
N LEU A 21 -5.82 -1.64 -17.93
CA LEU A 21 -7.08 -2.15 -18.50
C LEU A 21 -6.81 -3.28 -19.49
N GLN A 22 -6.42 -4.46 -19.02
CA GLN A 22 -6.63 -5.75 -19.73
C GLN A 22 -6.12 -6.93 -18.88
N ALA A 23 -6.85 -7.28 -17.82
CA ALA A 23 -6.65 -8.56 -17.15
C ALA A 23 -7.96 -9.09 -16.52
N ASN A 24 -9.05 -9.08 -17.29
CA ASN A 24 -10.25 -9.84 -16.94
C ASN A 24 -10.31 -11.10 -17.80
N SER A 25 -9.67 -12.17 -17.31
CA SER A 25 -10.04 -13.52 -17.70
C SER A 25 -9.72 -14.50 -16.56
N PHE A 26 -10.79 -15.04 -15.99
CA PHE A 26 -10.89 -16.13 -15.04
C PHE A 26 -9.65 -17.04 -14.93
N ILE A 27 -9.03 -17.07 -13.75
CA ILE A 27 -8.03 -18.09 -13.40
C ILE A 27 -8.77 -19.19 -12.64
N THR A 28 -9.16 -20.23 -13.38
CA THR A 28 -9.42 -21.55 -12.82
C THR A 28 -8.38 -22.52 -13.36
N GLN A 29 -7.75 -23.25 -12.43
CA GLN A 29 -6.84 -24.39 -12.59
C GLN A 29 -5.33 -24.15 -12.84
N THR A 30 -4.59 -24.52 -11.78
CA THR A 30 -3.41 -25.40 -11.73
C THR A 30 -2.32 -25.20 -12.78
N ASP A 31 -1.31 -24.42 -12.41
CA ASP A 31 0.12 -24.71 -12.60
C ASP A 31 0.92 -23.64 -11.83
N GLU A 32 2.05 -24.00 -11.21
CA GLU A 32 3.04 -23.05 -10.66
C GLU A 32 3.67 -22.25 -11.82
N LYS A 33 2.90 -21.35 -12.44
CA LYS A 33 3.42 -20.42 -13.44
C LYS A 33 3.90 -19.19 -12.70
N SER A 34 5.21 -18.92 -12.79
CA SER A 34 5.74 -17.61 -12.43
C SER A 34 5.14 -16.58 -13.40
N TYR A 35 4.19 -15.80 -12.93
CA TYR A 35 3.70 -14.66 -13.69
C TYR A 35 4.73 -13.54 -13.55
N PRO A 36 5.16 -12.87 -14.65
CA PRO A 36 5.98 -11.68 -14.53
C PRO A 36 5.23 -10.69 -13.64
N SER A 37 5.91 -10.22 -12.59
CA SER A 37 5.33 -9.27 -11.66
C SER A 37 4.88 -8.02 -12.43
N PRO A 38 3.64 -7.56 -12.28
CA PRO A 38 3.19 -6.30 -12.87
C PRO A 38 3.90 -5.08 -12.26
N PHE A 39 4.72 -5.29 -11.22
CA PHE A 39 5.46 -4.24 -10.51
C PHE A 39 6.98 -4.30 -10.73
N ILE A 40 7.49 -5.32 -11.40
CA ILE A 40 8.94 -5.53 -11.57
C ILE A 40 9.26 -5.56 -13.05
N ASP A 41 9.31 -4.34 -13.55
CA ASP A 41 9.85 -4.03 -14.85
C ASP A 41 11.38 -4.11 -14.86
N ASN A 42 11.99 -4.07 -16.04
CA ASN A 42 13.43 -3.81 -16.11
C ASN A 42 13.73 -2.39 -15.57
N PHE A 43 14.97 -2.17 -15.13
CA PHE A 43 15.40 -0.90 -14.55
C PHE A 43 14.97 0.35 -15.34
N HIS A 44 15.02 0.28 -16.67
CA HIS A 44 14.70 1.43 -17.53
C HIS A 44 13.21 1.76 -17.51
N ALA A 45 12.34 0.75 -17.55
CA ALA A 45 10.90 0.94 -17.43
C ALA A 45 10.51 1.43 -16.03
N ALA A 46 11.10 0.87 -14.96
CA ALA A 46 10.87 1.34 -13.59
C ALA A 46 11.25 2.82 -13.37
N MET A 47 12.28 3.31 -14.06
CA MET A 47 12.74 4.70 -13.94
C MET A 47 12.09 5.66 -14.95
N SER A 48 11.38 5.14 -15.96
CA SER A 48 10.88 5.90 -17.12
C SER A 48 9.91 7.03 -16.78
N ASN A 49 9.15 6.88 -15.68
CA ASN A 49 8.22 7.91 -15.21
C ASN A 49 8.90 9.07 -14.46
N SER A 50 10.20 8.98 -14.19
CA SER A 50 10.94 10.06 -13.55
C SER A 50 11.37 11.11 -14.58
N PRO A 51 11.04 12.40 -14.39
CA PRO A 51 11.51 13.47 -15.30
C PRO A 51 13.04 13.66 -15.25
N ARG A 52 13.72 13.05 -14.28
CA ARG A 52 15.18 13.08 -14.14
C ARG A 52 15.87 11.92 -14.85
N TYR A 53 15.11 10.92 -15.29
CA TYR A 53 15.66 9.74 -15.93
C TYR A 53 15.86 10.00 -17.42
N VAL A 54 17.11 9.79 -17.87
CA VAL A 54 17.48 9.81 -19.28
C VAL A 54 18.28 8.56 -19.56
N GLU A 55 17.77 7.69 -20.43
CA GLU A 55 18.35 6.37 -20.69
C GLU A 55 19.83 6.43 -21.10
N LYS A 56 20.21 7.45 -21.87
CA LYS A 56 21.60 7.69 -22.26
C LYS A 56 22.53 7.82 -21.05
N PHE A 57 22.12 8.55 -20.02
CA PHE A 57 22.90 8.70 -18.79
C PHE A 57 22.84 7.43 -17.95
N ALA A 58 21.69 6.75 -17.93
CA ALA A 58 21.51 5.50 -17.20
C ALA A 58 22.51 4.39 -17.58
N ASN A 59 23.07 4.45 -18.79
CA ASN A 59 24.01 3.48 -19.34
C ASN A 59 25.48 3.94 -19.36
N ALA A 60 25.77 5.19 -19.00
CA ALA A 60 27.12 5.76 -19.14
C ALA A 60 27.62 6.47 -17.88
N ASP A 61 26.73 7.02 -17.07
CA ASP A 61 27.08 7.78 -15.88
C ASP A 61 27.36 6.83 -14.69
N PRO A 62 28.50 6.97 -13.98
CA PRO A 62 28.87 6.07 -12.89
C PRO A 62 27.86 6.00 -11.75
N TYR A 63 27.16 7.10 -11.45
CA TYR A 63 26.14 7.13 -10.40
C TYR A 63 24.94 6.31 -10.84
N TRP A 64 24.44 6.53 -12.05
CA TRP A 64 23.32 5.75 -12.58
C TRP A 64 23.63 4.26 -12.77
N LEU A 65 24.85 3.91 -13.17
CA LEU A 65 25.30 2.52 -13.22
C LEU A 65 25.27 1.87 -11.83
N GLY A 66 25.66 2.62 -10.79
CA GLY A 66 25.53 2.19 -9.39
C GLY A 66 24.08 1.90 -9.00
N ILE A 67 23.15 2.81 -9.32
CA ILE A 67 21.72 2.63 -9.03
C ILE A 67 21.15 1.43 -9.82
N LYS A 68 21.47 1.29 -11.11
CA LYS A 68 21.06 0.15 -11.94
C LYS A 68 21.58 -1.18 -11.39
N LYS A 69 22.83 -1.21 -10.91
CA LYS A 69 23.40 -2.39 -10.26
C LYS A 69 22.64 -2.74 -8.97
N LEU A 70 22.36 -1.76 -8.12
CA LEU A 70 21.60 -1.97 -6.88
C LEU A 70 20.19 -2.48 -7.20
N TYR A 71 19.50 -1.85 -8.15
CA TYR A 71 18.18 -2.30 -8.59
C TYR A 71 18.23 -3.75 -9.05
N ASN A 72 19.11 -4.11 -9.99
CA ASN A 72 19.17 -5.48 -10.50
C ASN A 72 19.57 -6.51 -9.42
N THR A 73 20.30 -6.09 -8.40
CA THR A 73 20.72 -6.96 -7.28
C THR A 73 19.58 -7.23 -6.31
N TYR A 74 18.77 -6.22 -6.02
CA TYR A 74 17.76 -6.28 -4.95
C TYR A 74 16.31 -6.25 -5.44
N ALA A 75 16.09 -6.09 -6.74
CA ALA A 75 14.77 -6.25 -7.35
C ALA A 75 14.27 -7.67 -7.07
N ILE A 76 13.03 -7.77 -6.62
CA ILE A 76 12.43 -9.03 -6.19
C ILE A 76 12.09 -9.87 -7.42
N GLN A 77 13.03 -10.69 -7.92
CA GLN A 77 12.78 -11.41 -9.17
C GLN A 77 11.76 -12.55 -9.05
N ASP A 78 11.52 -13.05 -7.83
CA ASP A 78 10.59 -14.15 -7.53
C ASP A 78 9.52 -13.65 -6.54
N LEU A 79 8.43 -13.08 -7.07
CA LEU A 79 7.23 -12.82 -6.27
C LEU A 79 6.43 -14.12 -6.15
N ARG A 80 6.52 -14.76 -4.98
CA ARG A 80 5.68 -15.90 -4.64
C ARG A 80 4.35 -15.42 -4.11
N TYR A 81 3.33 -15.48 -4.96
CA TYR A 81 1.95 -15.23 -4.54
C TYR A 81 1.48 -16.35 -3.61
N ALA A 82 0.73 -15.99 -2.57
CA ALA A 82 0.08 -16.98 -1.73
C ALA A 82 -1.04 -17.67 -2.52
N HIS A 83 -1.22 -18.99 -2.35
CA HIS A 83 -2.32 -19.73 -2.98
C HIS A 83 -3.72 -19.25 -2.57
N ALA A 84 -3.82 -18.49 -1.48
CA ALA A 84 -5.06 -17.89 -1.01
C ALA A 84 -4.77 -16.47 -0.47
N PRO A 85 -5.74 -15.55 -0.61
CA PRO A 85 -5.71 -14.23 0.02
C PRO A 85 -5.38 -14.33 1.51
N ARG A 86 -4.33 -13.62 1.95
CA ARG A 86 -3.96 -13.56 3.37
C ARG A 86 -4.32 -12.26 4.04
N ILE A 87 -4.52 -11.20 3.24
CA ILE A 87 -4.82 -9.87 3.74
C ILE A 87 -6.34 -9.67 3.60
N PRO A 88 -7.07 -9.42 4.70
CA PRO A 88 -8.50 -9.10 4.63
C PRO A 88 -8.78 -7.91 3.72
N LYS A 89 -9.88 -7.94 2.98
CA LYS A 89 -10.34 -6.86 2.09
C LYS A 89 -11.02 -5.74 2.88
N ILE A 90 -10.24 -5.09 3.74
CA ILE A 90 -10.69 -3.99 4.60
C ILE A 90 -9.70 -2.83 4.47
N ILE A 91 -10.22 -1.63 4.18
CA ILE A 91 -9.47 -0.39 4.14
C ILE A 91 -9.66 0.34 5.47
N HIS A 92 -8.56 0.69 6.12
CA HIS A 92 -8.53 1.44 7.37
C HIS A 92 -7.94 2.83 7.14
N GLN A 93 -8.67 3.87 7.54
CA GLN A 93 -8.18 5.25 7.65
C GLN A 93 -8.43 5.75 9.07
N ILE A 94 -7.52 6.57 9.61
CA ILE A 94 -7.64 7.13 10.96
C ILE A 94 -7.75 8.65 10.87
N TRP A 95 -8.72 9.24 11.57
CA TRP A 95 -8.84 10.69 11.69
C TRP A 95 -9.25 11.10 13.11
N LEU A 96 -8.41 11.92 13.77
CA LEU A 96 -8.53 12.24 15.19
C LEU A 96 -8.55 13.75 15.44
N GLY A 97 -9.13 14.18 16.55
CA GLY A 97 -9.05 15.56 17.06
C GLY A 97 -9.99 16.56 16.40
N SER A 98 -10.71 16.16 15.35
CA SER A 98 -11.72 16.99 14.69
C SER A 98 -12.67 16.11 13.87
N PRO A 99 -13.83 16.64 13.45
CA PRO A 99 -14.62 16.02 12.39
C PRO A 99 -13.79 15.86 11.10
N PHE A 100 -14.09 14.81 10.33
CA PHE A 100 -13.39 14.54 9.07
C PHE A 100 -13.56 15.70 8.06
N PRO A 101 -12.47 16.33 7.57
CA PRO A 101 -12.55 17.50 6.70
C PRO A 101 -13.02 17.15 5.29
N GLU A 102 -13.89 18.00 4.74
CA GLU A 102 -14.41 17.87 3.37
C GLU A 102 -13.30 17.85 2.30
N LYS A 103 -12.19 18.59 2.51
CA LYS A 103 -11.04 18.59 1.59
C LYS A 103 -10.41 17.21 1.38
N TYR A 104 -10.62 16.26 2.29
CA TYR A 104 -10.12 14.89 2.17
C TYR A 104 -11.18 13.90 1.68
N ALA A 105 -12.43 14.33 1.51
CA ALA A 105 -13.51 13.48 1.02
C ALA A 105 -13.25 12.95 -0.40
N TYR A 106 -12.62 13.76 -1.25
CA TYR A 106 -12.19 13.33 -2.58
C TYR A 106 -11.25 12.11 -2.49
N PHE A 107 -10.15 12.22 -1.74
CA PHE A 107 -9.20 11.12 -1.56
C PHE A 107 -9.86 9.87 -0.98
N GLN A 108 -10.65 10.03 0.09
CA GLN A 108 -11.44 8.93 0.67
C GLN A 108 -12.32 8.23 -0.38
N SER A 109 -13.02 9.00 -1.22
CA SER A 109 -13.91 8.44 -2.26
C SER A 109 -13.16 7.65 -3.32
N THR A 110 -11.93 8.04 -3.68
CA THR A 110 -11.14 7.30 -4.67
C THR A 110 -10.84 5.87 -4.20
N TRP A 111 -10.56 5.69 -2.91
CA TRP A 111 -10.32 4.37 -2.33
C TRP A 111 -11.57 3.48 -2.39
N GLN A 112 -12.74 4.03 -2.06
CA GLN A 112 -14.01 3.29 -2.12
C GLN A 112 -14.42 2.97 -3.57
N LEU A 113 -14.21 3.90 -4.51
CA LEU A 113 -14.50 3.72 -5.93
C LEU A 113 -13.68 2.58 -6.53
N HIS A 114 -12.38 2.51 -6.20
CA HIS A 114 -11.49 1.47 -6.71
C HIS A 114 -11.66 0.11 -5.99
N HIS A 115 -12.38 0.06 -4.87
CA HIS A 115 -12.58 -1.15 -4.07
C HIS A 115 -14.05 -1.31 -3.63
N PRO A 116 -15.00 -1.43 -4.56
CA PRO A 116 -16.43 -1.46 -4.24
C PRO A 116 -16.85 -2.66 -3.38
N ASP A 117 -16.09 -3.75 -3.46
CA ASP A 117 -16.35 -5.00 -2.73
C ASP A 117 -15.57 -5.09 -1.40
N TRP A 118 -14.79 -4.07 -1.05
CA TRP A 118 -14.01 -4.04 0.20
C TRP A 118 -14.77 -3.31 1.29
N GLU A 119 -14.58 -3.72 2.54
CA GLU A 119 -15.06 -2.95 3.68
C GLU A 119 -14.21 -1.68 3.82
N TYR A 120 -14.85 -0.55 4.08
CA TYR A 120 -14.18 0.70 4.39
C TYR A 120 -14.47 1.12 5.83
N LYS A 121 -13.43 1.39 6.61
CA LYS A 121 -13.53 1.83 8.01
C LYS A 121 -12.70 3.08 8.26
N LEU A 122 -13.40 4.18 8.55
CA LEU A 122 -12.81 5.36 9.17
C LEU A 122 -12.83 5.20 10.70
N TRP A 123 -11.67 5.30 11.32
CA TRP A 123 -11.48 5.26 12.76
C TRP A 123 -11.41 6.68 13.31
N THR A 124 -12.47 7.12 13.99
CA THR A 124 -12.43 8.36 14.78
C THR A 124 -12.09 8.03 16.24
N GLU A 125 -11.93 9.06 17.07
CA GLU A 125 -11.68 8.88 18.51
C GLU A 125 -12.75 8.00 19.17
N LYS A 126 -14.00 8.08 18.72
CA LYS A 126 -15.09 7.23 19.20
C LYS A 126 -14.84 5.75 18.86
N GLU A 127 -14.55 5.44 17.60
CA GLU A 127 -14.29 4.07 17.16
C GLU A 127 -13.02 3.50 17.81
N ILE A 128 -11.99 4.32 18.03
CA ILE A 128 -10.77 3.90 18.74
C ILE A 128 -11.06 3.56 20.20
N GLU A 129 -11.88 4.37 20.88
CA GLU A 129 -12.29 4.08 22.27
C GLU A 129 -13.13 2.79 22.33
N GLU A 130 -14.09 2.62 21.43
CA GLU A 130 -14.90 1.40 21.32
C GLU A 130 -14.08 0.15 20.96
N PHE A 131 -13.01 0.32 20.17
CA PHE A 131 -12.12 -0.77 19.79
C PHE A 131 -11.28 -1.31 20.96
N GLY A 132 -11.02 -0.46 21.95
CA GLY A 132 -10.26 -0.77 23.16
C GLY A 132 -8.80 -1.11 22.84
N LEU A 133 -7.95 -0.08 22.74
CA LEU A 133 -6.50 -0.27 22.53
C LEU A 133 -5.85 -0.93 23.75
N THR A 134 -4.96 -1.89 23.49
CA THR A 134 -4.13 -2.54 24.49
C THR A 134 -3.12 -1.56 25.07
N ASN A 135 -2.54 -0.71 24.23
CA ASN A 135 -1.57 0.33 24.58
C ASN A 135 -2.25 1.69 24.82
N LYS A 136 -3.48 1.69 25.37
CA LYS A 136 -4.24 2.91 25.63
C LYS A 136 -3.47 3.94 26.46
N ALA A 137 -2.65 3.51 27.42
CA ALA A 137 -1.81 4.41 28.20
C ALA A 137 -0.84 5.24 27.34
N ALA A 138 -0.12 4.61 26.41
CA ALA A 138 0.80 5.30 25.50
C ALA A 138 0.03 6.18 24.48
N TYR A 139 -1.13 5.71 24.03
CA TYR A 139 -2.01 6.49 23.18
C TYR A 139 -2.49 7.76 23.90
N ASP A 140 -2.95 7.65 25.15
CA ASP A 140 -3.50 8.76 25.94
C ASP A 140 -2.42 9.77 26.36
N GLU A 141 -1.21 9.31 26.68
CA GLU A 141 -0.06 10.18 27.03
C GLU A 141 0.41 11.04 25.84
N SER A 142 0.24 10.55 24.62
CA SER A 142 0.58 11.32 23.42
C SER A 142 -0.35 12.53 23.25
N THR A 143 0.24 13.71 23.06
CA THR A 143 -0.48 14.94 22.67
C THR A 143 -0.51 15.16 21.16
N ASN A 144 0.23 14.35 20.39
CA ASN A 144 0.33 14.46 18.94
C ASN A 144 -0.58 13.43 18.25
N TYR A 145 -1.50 13.90 17.42
CA TYR A 145 -2.45 13.03 16.72
C TYR A 145 -1.80 12.06 15.72
N GLY A 146 -0.67 12.42 15.12
CA GLY A 146 0.12 11.51 14.28
C GLY A 146 0.67 10.33 15.08
N GLN A 147 1.25 10.60 16.24
CA GLN A 147 1.72 9.55 17.16
C GLN A 147 0.57 8.67 17.67
N LYS A 148 -0.58 9.27 17.99
CA LYS A 148 -1.79 8.52 18.34
C LYS A 148 -2.23 7.60 17.19
N SER A 149 -2.25 8.11 15.97
CA SER A 149 -2.57 7.35 14.76
C SER A 149 -1.60 6.18 14.54
N ASP A 150 -0.29 6.41 14.74
CA ASP A 150 0.72 5.36 14.61
C ASP A 150 0.46 4.19 15.58
N ILE A 151 0.16 4.49 16.85
CA ILE A 151 -0.15 3.47 17.86
C ILE A 151 -1.42 2.70 17.46
N ALA A 152 -2.49 3.41 17.14
CA ALA A 152 -3.76 2.81 16.75
C ALA A 152 -3.63 1.93 15.50
N ARG A 153 -2.91 2.39 14.47
CA ARG A 153 -2.65 1.64 13.23
C ARG A 153 -2.03 0.29 13.50
N TYR A 154 -0.99 0.22 14.33
CA TYR A 154 -0.33 -1.05 14.62
C TYR A 154 -1.28 -2.03 15.32
N GLU A 155 -2.10 -1.56 16.26
CA GLU A 155 -3.06 -2.43 16.94
C GLU A 155 -4.21 -2.90 16.05
N ILE A 156 -4.74 -2.01 15.22
CA ILE A 156 -5.77 -2.32 14.21
C ILE A 156 -5.25 -3.42 13.28
N LEU A 157 -4.08 -3.21 12.66
CA LEU A 157 -3.50 -4.18 11.73
C LEU A 157 -3.10 -5.49 12.43
N TYR A 158 -2.66 -5.44 13.69
CA TYR A 158 -2.31 -6.64 14.47
C TYR A 158 -3.52 -7.54 14.76
N ARG A 159 -4.67 -6.93 15.08
CA ARG A 159 -5.90 -7.63 15.48
C ARG A 159 -6.80 -8.00 14.30
N ILE A 160 -6.95 -7.08 13.35
CA ILE A 160 -7.89 -7.20 12.22
C ILE A 160 -7.17 -7.62 10.95
N GLY A 161 -5.98 -7.08 10.68
CA GLY A 161 -5.33 -7.15 9.37
C GLY A 161 -5.84 -6.04 8.46
N GLY A 162 -5.81 -6.26 7.14
CA GLY A 162 -6.29 -5.30 6.15
C GLY A 162 -5.21 -4.35 5.63
N LEU A 163 -5.68 -3.31 4.93
CA LEU A 163 -4.86 -2.27 4.34
C LEU A 163 -5.09 -0.96 5.09
N TYR A 164 -4.03 -0.41 5.68
CA TYR A 164 -4.06 0.96 6.21
C TYR A 164 -3.55 1.93 5.16
N VAL A 165 -4.23 3.07 5.02
CA VAL A 165 -3.81 4.19 4.16
C VAL A 165 -4.05 5.52 4.89
N ASP A 166 -3.21 6.51 4.65
CA ASP A 166 -3.45 7.86 5.19
C ASP A 166 -4.61 8.54 4.44
N THR A 167 -5.26 9.51 5.09
CA THR A 167 -6.48 10.16 4.58
C THR A 167 -6.23 11.13 3.40
N ASP A 168 -4.97 11.50 3.17
CA ASP A 168 -4.53 12.45 2.16
C ASP A 168 -3.90 11.79 0.92
N PHE A 169 -4.12 10.49 0.74
CA PHE A 169 -3.67 9.74 -0.44
C PHE A 169 -4.78 9.49 -1.45
N GLU A 170 -4.49 9.77 -2.71
CA GLU A 170 -5.32 9.39 -3.85
C GLU A 170 -5.06 7.94 -4.26
N CYS A 171 -6.14 7.18 -4.50
CA CYS A 171 -6.07 5.84 -5.04
C CYS A 171 -6.20 5.89 -6.56
N PHE A 172 -5.24 5.29 -7.28
CA PHE A 172 -5.28 5.22 -8.75
C PHE A 172 -5.72 3.86 -9.30
N ASN A 173 -5.57 2.79 -8.51
CA ASN A 173 -5.84 1.42 -8.94
C ASN A 173 -6.23 0.55 -7.73
N ASN A 174 -6.89 -0.57 -8.02
CA ASN A 174 -7.23 -1.55 -6.98
C ASN A 174 -6.00 -2.33 -6.48
N PHE A 175 -6.12 -2.88 -5.28
CA PHE A 175 -5.10 -3.70 -4.60
C PHE A 175 -5.49 -5.18 -4.53
N ASP A 176 -6.44 -5.64 -5.34
CA ASP A 176 -6.94 -7.03 -5.32
C ASP A 176 -5.82 -8.06 -5.55
N LEU A 177 -4.78 -7.70 -6.29
CA LEU A 177 -3.61 -8.57 -6.52
C LEU A 177 -2.87 -8.96 -5.22
N PHE A 178 -3.02 -8.19 -4.15
CA PHE A 178 -2.40 -8.47 -2.84
C PHE A 178 -3.34 -9.18 -1.86
N HIS A 179 -4.61 -9.38 -2.24
CA HIS A 179 -5.71 -9.90 -1.44
C HIS A 179 -6.43 -11.04 -2.19
#